data_AF-A0A932D3C6-F1
#
_entry.id   AF-A0A932D3C6-F1
#
_cell.length_a   1.000
_cell.length_b   1.000
_cell.length_c   1.000
_cell.angle_alpha   90.00
_cell.angle_beta   90.00
_cell.angle_gamma   90.00
#
_symmetry.space_group_name_H-M   'P 1'
#
loop_
_entity.id
_entity.type
_entity.pdbx_description
1 polymer ?
#
loop_
_entity_poly.entity_id
_entity_poly.type
_entity_poly.pdbx_seq_one_letter_code
_entity_poly.pdbx_strand_id
1 'polypeptide(L)'
;MVSDPPPLAAADPPAHSPSLGLAEAISTLFPEGLPATVASACPGGPADERARCLVRARFEGSPGDADRALGMLERGGHVAGVEREWVMEGGFRGTIQIVPELPVARHARHLEWVAAAMDDFSEFFEGLAARAPRPLSYRWRALAFRFFRSVGRTTPSAYASDWTVAYNVSGSLHRSADKVRETLFHELFHLNDQAHGDWTRSNLARPFDEIVARCGTNRACLAPWAPSQTTVRGGTYYAFQPDNGEGFHEYGAELALRYYREQRTALNGRRVAGPFKCGPDPNRRVWSLLAQEFFGGADLVPDC
;
A
#
# COMPACT_ATOMS: atom_id res chain seq x y z
N MET A 1 26.61 -23.85 37.87
CA MET A 1 25.32 -24.25 37.28
C MET A 1 24.73 -22.99 36.66
N VAL A 2 24.72 -22.91 35.33
CA VAL A 2 24.11 -21.79 34.61
C VAL A 2 22.64 -22.15 34.50
N SER A 3 21.77 -21.37 35.15
CA SER A 3 20.33 -21.57 35.08
C SER A 3 19.83 -21.15 33.69
N ASP A 4 19.11 -22.04 33.02
CA ASP A 4 18.46 -21.74 31.75
C ASP A 4 17.50 -20.54 31.91
N PRO A 5 17.46 -19.63 30.92
CA PRO A 5 16.47 -18.57 30.92
C PRO A 5 15.07 -19.18 30.82
N PRO A 6 14.06 -18.59 31.50
CA PRO A 6 12.70 -19.09 31.44
C PRO A 6 12.20 -19.06 29.99
N PRO A 7 11.39 -20.06 29.58
CA PRO A 7 10.81 -20.06 28.25
C PRO A 7 9.97 -18.79 28.05
N LEU A 8 10.20 -18.10 26.94
CA LEU A 8 9.36 -17.01 26.47
C LEU A 8 7.92 -17.53 26.41
N ALA A 9 7.03 -16.90 27.19
CA ALA A 9 5.60 -17.16 27.10
C ALA A 9 5.17 -16.98 25.65
N ALA A 10 4.45 -17.97 25.11
CA ALA A 10 3.82 -17.85 23.81
C ALA A 10 2.94 -16.60 23.84
N ALA A 11 3.20 -15.64 22.94
CA ALA A 11 2.34 -14.49 22.77
C ALA A 11 0.93 -14.98 22.48
N ASP A 12 -0.07 -14.34 23.09
CA ASP A 12 -1.47 -14.59 22.75
C ASP A 12 -1.66 -14.44 21.23
N PRO A 13 -2.50 -15.28 20.60
CA PRO A 13 -2.84 -15.10 19.20
C PRO A 13 -3.36 -13.67 19.00
N PRO A 14 -2.97 -12.98 17.91
CA PRO A 14 -3.36 -11.59 17.69
C PRO A 14 -4.88 -11.46 17.80
N ALA A 15 -5.31 -10.50 18.63
CA ALA A 15 -6.70 -10.08 18.73
C ALA A 15 -7.24 -9.81 17.32
N HIS A 16 -8.34 -10.51 16.97
CA HIS A 16 -9.10 -10.44 15.71
C HIS A 16 -8.36 -9.89 14.49
N SER A 17 -8.10 -10.75 13.50
CA SER A 17 -7.67 -10.30 12.18
C SER A 17 -8.51 -9.11 11.72
N PRO A 18 -7.89 -8.01 11.24
CA PRO A 18 -8.63 -6.83 10.83
C PRO A 18 -9.71 -7.23 9.83
N SER A 19 -10.92 -6.70 10.00
CA SER A 19 -12.05 -6.93 9.08
C SER A 19 -12.64 -5.59 8.66
N LEU A 20 -12.99 -5.47 7.38
CA LEU A 20 -13.83 -4.38 6.91
C LEU A 20 -15.25 -4.66 7.37
N GLY A 21 -15.86 -3.70 8.06
CA GLY A 21 -17.26 -3.82 8.45
C GLY A 21 -18.17 -3.85 7.22
N LEU A 22 -19.34 -4.47 7.32
CA LEU A 22 -20.31 -4.51 6.22
C LEU A 22 -20.70 -3.10 5.73
N ALA A 23 -20.80 -2.12 6.63
CA ALA A 23 -21.10 -0.73 6.27
C ALA A 23 -20.01 -0.13 5.36
N GLU A 24 -18.75 -0.43 5.63
CA GLU A 24 -17.60 0.01 4.83
C GLU A 24 -17.52 -0.73 3.49
N ALA A 25 -17.85 -2.02 3.48
CA ALA A 25 -18.00 -2.78 2.25
C ALA A 25 -19.10 -2.18 1.35
N ILE A 26 -20.25 -1.82 1.93
CA ILE A 26 -21.36 -1.16 1.22
C ILE A 26 -20.89 0.19 0.66
N SER A 27 -20.26 1.03 1.48
CA SER A 27 -19.83 2.36 1.03
C SER A 27 -18.74 2.31 -0.05
N THR A 28 -17.94 1.26 -0.08
CA THR A 28 -16.93 1.01 -1.11
C THR A 28 -17.57 0.52 -2.42
N LEU A 29 -18.54 -0.39 -2.34
CA LEU A 29 -19.19 -0.97 -3.52
C LEU A 29 -20.21 -0.01 -4.15
N PHE A 30 -20.98 0.68 -3.31
CA PHE A 30 -22.09 1.56 -3.69
C PHE A 30 -22.03 2.88 -2.89
N PRO A 31 -21.03 3.74 -3.15
CA PRO A 31 -20.95 5.04 -2.49
C PRO A 31 -22.17 5.91 -2.81
N GLU A 32 -22.42 6.90 -1.94
CA GLU A 32 -23.48 7.89 -2.12
C GLU A 32 -23.41 8.56 -3.50
N GLY A 33 -24.58 8.79 -4.11
CA GLY A 33 -24.71 9.36 -5.45
C GLY A 33 -24.76 8.33 -6.58
N LEU A 34 -24.55 7.03 -6.31
CA LEU A 34 -24.81 5.96 -7.28
C LEU A 34 -26.18 5.30 -7.06
N PRO A 35 -26.85 4.81 -8.13
CA PRO A 35 -28.15 4.14 -7.99
C PRO A 35 -28.07 2.93 -7.05
N ALA A 36 -28.76 3.02 -5.90
CA ALA A 36 -28.80 1.96 -4.89
C ALA A 36 -29.70 0.77 -5.27
N THR A 37 -30.36 0.82 -6.43
CA THR A 37 -31.33 -0.18 -6.89
C THR A 37 -30.73 -1.59 -7.02
N VAL A 38 -29.41 -1.68 -7.21
CA VAL A 38 -28.68 -2.95 -7.28
C VAL A 38 -28.36 -3.50 -5.88
N ALA A 39 -28.08 -2.63 -4.90
CA ALA A 39 -27.82 -3.06 -3.52
C ALA A 39 -29.09 -3.60 -2.83
N SER A 40 -30.28 -3.11 -3.21
CA SER A 40 -31.56 -3.60 -2.69
C SER A 40 -31.92 -5.03 -3.13
N ALA A 41 -31.27 -5.56 -4.17
CA ALA A 41 -31.47 -6.94 -4.61
C ALA A 41 -30.75 -7.96 -3.71
N CYS A 42 -29.77 -7.51 -2.91
CA CYS A 42 -29.08 -8.36 -1.95
C CYS A 42 -29.85 -8.40 -0.63
N PRO A 43 -30.46 -9.55 -0.27
CA PRO A 43 -31.28 -9.65 0.93
C PRO A 43 -30.46 -9.35 2.19
N GLY A 44 -31.16 -8.97 3.26
CA GLY A 44 -30.57 -8.98 4.61
C GLY A 44 -30.15 -10.40 5.00
N GLY A 45 -29.21 -10.53 5.92
CA GLY A 45 -28.65 -11.81 6.33
C GLY A 45 -27.29 -11.66 7.01
N PRO A 46 -26.54 -12.77 7.17
CA PRO A 46 -25.15 -12.74 7.62
C PRO A 46 -24.32 -11.75 6.82
N ALA A 47 -23.43 -11.02 7.51
CA ALA A 47 -22.70 -9.90 6.92
C ALA A 47 -21.80 -10.35 5.75
N ASP A 48 -21.22 -11.54 5.84
CA ASP A 48 -20.36 -12.13 4.82
C ASP A 48 -21.15 -12.55 3.57
N GLU A 49 -22.31 -13.21 3.74
CA GLU A 49 -23.20 -13.57 2.64
C GLU A 49 -23.68 -12.33 1.89
N ARG A 50 -24.06 -11.29 2.64
CA ARG A 50 -24.50 -10.02 2.07
C ARG A 50 -23.36 -9.32 1.33
N ALA A 51 -22.15 -9.31 1.88
CA ALA A 51 -20.97 -8.75 1.21
C ALA A 51 -20.67 -9.48 -0.12
N ARG A 52 -20.71 -10.82 -0.15
CA ARG A 52 -20.54 -11.61 -1.38
C ARG A 52 -21.60 -11.27 -2.43
N CYS A 53 -22.86 -11.15 -2.03
CA CYS A 53 -23.93 -10.74 -2.94
C CYS A 53 -23.66 -9.36 -3.53
N LEU A 54 -23.32 -8.38 -2.68
CA LEU A 54 -23.07 -7.01 -3.10
C LEU A 54 -21.89 -6.89 -4.08
N VAL A 55 -20.82 -7.68 -3.87
CA VAL A 55 -19.71 -7.77 -4.82
C VAL A 55 -20.20 -8.29 -6.18
N ARG A 56 -20.95 -9.40 -6.21
CA ARG A 56 -21.51 -9.92 -7.48
C ARG A 56 -22.38 -8.89 -8.19
N ALA A 57 -23.25 -8.23 -7.44
CA ALA A 57 -24.15 -7.23 -7.97
C ALA A 57 -23.37 -6.02 -8.54
N ARG A 58 -22.24 -5.63 -7.93
CA ARG A 58 -21.39 -4.56 -8.44
C ARG A 58 -20.75 -4.88 -9.79
N PHE A 59 -20.46 -6.16 -10.04
CA PHE A 59 -19.78 -6.65 -11.23
C PHE A 59 -20.69 -7.50 -12.15
N GLU A 60 -22.02 -7.34 -12.07
CA GLU A 60 -23.01 -8.19 -12.78
C GLU A 60 -22.74 -8.29 -14.29
N GLY A 61 -22.31 -7.19 -14.93
CA GLY A 61 -21.96 -7.16 -16.35
C GLY A 61 -20.58 -7.72 -16.72
N SER A 62 -19.83 -8.26 -15.76
CA SER A 62 -18.45 -8.74 -15.95
C SER A 62 -18.14 -9.93 -15.02
N PRO A 63 -18.66 -11.14 -15.30
CA PRO A 63 -18.56 -12.29 -14.39
C PRO A 63 -17.12 -12.66 -13.99
N GLY A 64 -16.16 -12.61 -14.92
CA GLY A 64 -14.76 -12.90 -14.61
C GLY A 64 -14.12 -11.88 -13.66
N ASP A 65 -14.56 -10.62 -13.70
CA ASP A 65 -14.12 -9.59 -12.75
C ASP A 65 -14.86 -9.71 -11.42
N ALA A 66 -16.12 -10.16 -11.42
CA ALA A 66 -16.87 -10.50 -10.21
C ALA A 66 -16.18 -11.62 -9.41
N ASP A 67 -15.79 -12.70 -10.08
CA ASP A 67 -15.08 -13.82 -9.45
C ASP A 67 -13.74 -13.38 -8.86
N ARG A 68 -13.03 -12.48 -9.56
CA ARG A 68 -11.78 -11.92 -9.06
C ARG A 68 -11.99 -11.04 -7.82
N ALA A 69 -12.97 -10.15 -7.85
CA ALA A 69 -13.31 -9.30 -6.71
C ALA A 69 -13.79 -10.13 -5.49
N LEU A 70 -14.56 -11.20 -5.73
CA LEU A 70 -14.93 -12.16 -4.68
C LEU A 70 -13.71 -12.86 -4.10
N GLY A 71 -12.78 -13.31 -4.94
CA GLY A 71 -11.54 -13.93 -4.47
C GLY A 71 -10.70 -13.00 -3.58
N MET A 72 -10.67 -11.70 -3.90
CA MET A 72 -10.02 -10.69 -3.05
C MET A 72 -10.69 -10.57 -1.67
N LEU A 73 -12.04 -10.61 -1.63
CA LEU A 73 -12.81 -10.59 -0.38
C LEU A 73 -12.55 -11.86 0.44
N GLU A 74 -12.60 -13.03 -0.18
CA GLU A 74 -12.53 -14.32 0.52
C GLU A 74 -11.13 -14.63 1.05
N ARG A 75 -10.07 -14.28 0.31
CA ARG A 75 -8.69 -14.58 0.72
C ARG A 75 -8.11 -13.54 1.68
N GLY A 76 -8.41 -12.27 1.46
CA GLY A 76 -7.76 -11.16 2.18
C GLY A 76 -8.71 -10.21 2.87
N GLY A 77 -10.03 -10.42 2.78
CA GLY A 77 -11.04 -9.50 3.31
C GLY A 77 -11.15 -8.20 2.52
N HIS A 78 -10.58 -8.12 1.32
CA HIS A 78 -10.53 -6.89 0.54
C HIS A 78 -11.83 -6.64 -0.23
N VAL A 79 -12.26 -5.38 -0.28
CA VAL A 79 -13.45 -5.00 -1.04
C VAL A 79 -13.04 -4.11 -2.21
N ALA A 80 -13.26 -4.57 -3.43
CA ALA A 80 -13.04 -3.80 -4.65
C ALA A 80 -14.34 -3.14 -5.12
N GLY A 81 -14.37 -1.82 -5.15
CA GLY A 81 -15.53 -1.03 -5.55
C GLY A 81 -15.15 0.20 -6.33
N VAL A 82 -15.73 1.37 -6.03
CA VAL A 82 -15.36 2.63 -6.70
C VAL A 82 -15.23 3.77 -5.72
N GLU A 83 -14.56 4.82 -6.14
CA GLU A 83 -14.65 6.11 -5.45
C GLU A 83 -15.99 6.79 -5.76
N ARG A 84 -16.42 7.69 -4.87
CA ARG A 84 -17.51 8.64 -5.16
C ARG A 84 -17.07 9.68 -6.20
N GLU A 85 -18.04 10.36 -6.81
CA GLU A 85 -17.72 11.57 -7.56
C GLU A 85 -17.42 12.72 -6.60
N TRP A 86 -16.32 13.42 -6.84
CA TRP A 86 -15.95 14.62 -6.08
C TRP A 86 -14.86 15.43 -6.79
N VAL A 87 -14.58 16.60 -6.25
CA VAL A 87 -13.55 17.50 -6.73
C VAL A 87 -12.47 17.62 -5.65
N MET A 88 -11.22 17.41 -6.04
CA MET A 88 -10.07 17.52 -5.15
C MET A 88 -9.13 18.66 -5.56
N GLU A 89 -8.49 19.28 -4.58
CA GLU A 89 -7.42 20.26 -4.79
C GLU A 89 -6.07 19.54 -4.94
N GLY A 90 -5.54 19.51 -6.16
CA GLY A 90 -4.29 18.80 -6.50
C GLY A 90 -3.01 19.63 -6.29
N GLY A 91 -3.05 20.66 -5.44
CA GLY A 91 -1.93 21.58 -5.21
C GLY A 91 -1.52 22.31 -6.50
N PHE A 92 -0.25 22.19 -6.90
CA PHE A 92 0.26 22.77 -8.15
C PHE A 92 -0.45 22.26 -9.41
N ARG A 93 -1.17 21.13 -9.31
CA ARG A 93 -1.96 20.57 -10.39
C ARG A 93 -3.32 21.29 -10.52
N GLY A 94 -3.72 22.10 -9.55
CA GLY A 94 -5.03 22.72 -9.47
C GLY A 94 -6.15 21.71 -9.23
N THR A 95 -7.38 22.13 -9.49
CA THR A 95 -8.58 21.34 -9.27
C THR A 95 -8.67 20.12 -10.20
N ILE A 96 -8.98 18.96 -9.62
CA ILE A 96 -9.11 17.67 -10.32
C ILE A 96 -10.49 17.08 -10.02
N GLN A 97 -11.28 16.83 -11.06
CA GLN A 97 -12.53 16.09 -10.92
C GLN A 97 -12.25 14.58 -10.94
N ILE A 98 -12.70 13.90 -9.90
CA ILE A 98 -12.65 12.45 -9.71
C ILE A 98 -14.03 11.89 -9.99
N VAL A 99 -14.10 10.87 -10.85
CA VAL A 99 -15.36 10.17 -11.14
C VAL A 99 -15.22 8.66 -10.94
N PRO A 100 -16.29 7.99 -10.45
CA PRO A 100 -16.32 6.55 -10.31
C PRO A 100 -16.04 5.85 -11.65
N GLU A 101 -15.15 4.85 -11.67
CA GLU A 101 -14.89 4.04 -12.86
C GLU A 101 -14.50 2.63 -12.41
N LEU A 102 -15.30 1.63 -12.78
CA LEU A 102 -15.00 0.24 -12.46
C LEU A 102 -13.82 -0.28 -13.30
N PRO A 103 -12.95 -1.14 -12.73
CA PRO A 103 -11.82 -1.74 -13.44
C PRO A 103 -12.28 -2.96 -14.27
N VAL A 104 -13.22 -2.75 -15.19
CA VAL A 104 -13.81 -3.79 -16.05
C VAL A 104 -13.59 -3.48 -17.54
N ALA A 105 -13.94 -4.42 -18.42
CA ALA A 105 -13.80 -4.27 -19.88
C ALA A 105 -12.40 -3.77 -20.29
N ARG A 106 -12.29 -2.57 -20.88
CA ARG A 106 -10.99 -1.98 -21.29
C ARG A 106 -10.01 -1.80 -20.11
N HIS A 107 -10.51 -1.75 -18.89
CA HIS A 107 -9.73 -1.60 -17.65
C HIS A 107 -9.59 -2.90 -16.84
N ALA A 108 -10.06 -4.05 -17.34
CA ALA A 108 -10.05 -5.32 -16.60
C ALA A 108 -8.66 -5.73 -16.05
N ARG A 109 -7.59 -5.39 -16.78
CA ARG A 109 -6.20 -5.63 -16.34
C ARG A 109 -5.87 -4.96 -15.00
N HIS A 110 -6.51 -3.85 -14.65
CA HIS A 110 -6.24 -3.18 -13.37
C HIS A 110 -6.71 -4.02 -12.18
N LEU A 111 -7.90 -4.65 -12.26
CA LEU A 111 -8.35 -5.53 -11.18
C LEU A 111 -7.47 -6.78 -11.07
N GLU A 112 -7.04 -7.33 -12.20
CA GLU A 112 -6.05 -8.41 -12.24
C GLU A 112 -4.74 -8.04 -11.52
N TRP A 113 -4.17 -6.89 -11.85
CA TRP A 113 -2.92 -6.43 -11.24
C TRP A 113 -3.06 -6.11 -9.75
N VAL A 114 -4.18 -5.52 -9.34
CA VAL A 114 -4.45 -5.25 -7.91
C VAL A 114 -4.62 -6.56 -7.14
N ALA A 115 -5.41 -7.52 -7.66
CA ALA A 115 -5.57 -8.81 -7.01
C ALA A 115 -4.24 -9.56 -6.89
N ALA A 116 -3.45 -9.61 -7.96
CA ALA A 116 -2.14 -10.25 -7.95
C ALA A 116 -1.15 -9.58 -6.98
N ALA A 117 -1.21 -8.25 -6.84
CA ALA A 117 -0.41 -7.54 -5.84
C ALA A 117 -0.79 -7.94 -4.41
N MET A 118 -2.09 -8.11 -4.11
CA MET A 118 -2.53 -8.50 -2.77
C MET A 118 -2.20 -9.96 -2.43
N ASP A 119 -2.26 -10.85 -3.42
CA ASP A 119 -1.80 -12.23 -3.26
C ASP A 119 -0.27 -12.25 -2.99
N ASP A 120 0.52 -11.47 -3.74
CA ASP A 120 1.97 -11.32 -3.53
C ASP A 120 2.31 -10.70 -2.16
N PHE A 121 1.55 -9.70 -1.71
CA PHE A 121 1.71 -9.14 -0.37
C PHE A 121 1.40 -10.18 0.70
N SER A 122 0.36 -10.99 0.53
CA SER A 122 0.05 -12.05 1.48
C SER A 122 1.20 -13.05 1.60
N GLU A 123 1.74 -13.53 0.48
CA GLU A 123 2.91 -14.41 0.47
C GLU A 123 4.13 -13.74 1.13
N PHE A 124 4.38 -12.48 0.80
CA PHE A 124 5.46 -11.70 1.39
C PHE A 124 5.34 -11.59 2.91
N PHE A 125 4.19 -11.14 3.42
CA PHE A 125 4.00 -10.89 4.84
C PHE A 125 3.93 -12.18 5.65
N GLU A 126 3.30 -13.23 5.13
CA GLU A 126 3.31 -14.56 5.77
C GLU A 126 4.73 -15.15 5.79
N GLY A 127 5.46 -15.06 4.68
CA GLY A 127 6.85 -15.49 4.60
C GLY A 127 7.78 -14.72 5.53
N LEU A 128 7.53 -13.41 5.69
CA LEU A 128 8.28 -12.56 6.62
C LEU A 128 7.93 -12.88 8.08
N ALA A 129 6.64 -13.06 8.39
CA ALA A 129 6.16 -13.45 9.73
C ALA A 129 6.77 -14.76 10.22
N ALA A 130 6.93 -15.74 9.33
CA ALA A 130 7.58 -17.01 9.66
C ALA A 130 9.07 -16.86 10.06
N ARG A 131 9.70 -15.71 9.78
CA ARG A 131 11.13 -15.45 10.02
C ARG A 131 11.37 -14.29 10.97
N ALA A 132 10.33 -13.53 11.33
CA ALA A 132 10.45 -12.36 12.17
C ALA A 132 10.60 -12.76 13.64
N PRO A 133 11.47 -12.06 14.41
CA PRO A 133 11.62 -12.34 15.83
C PRO A 133 10.43 -11.86 16.69
N ARG A 134 9.59 -10.98 16.14
CA ARG A 134 8.36 -10.48 16.78
C ARG A 134 7.20 -10.47 15.77
N PRO A 135 5.93 -10.44 16.24
CA PRO A 135 4.79 -10.21 15.37
C PRO A 135 4.98 -8.94 14.54
N LEU A 136 4.46 -8.97 13.32
CA LEU A 136 4.46 -7.80 12.43
C LEU A 136 3.36 -6.86 12.89
N SER A 137 3.66 -5.56 12.88
CA SER A 137 2.68 -4.51 13.18
C SER A 137 2.04 -3.94 11.91
N TYR A 138 2.56 -4.31 10.73
CA TYR A 138 2.01 -3.87 9.46
C TYR A 138 0.67 -4.55 9.15
N ARG A 139 -0.34 -3.79 8.75
CA ARG A 139 -1.62 -4.29 8.22
C ARG A 139 -1.59 -4.32 6.70
N TRP A 140 -1.89 -5.50 6.13
CA TRP A 140 -2.01 -5.72 4.68
C TRP A 140 -3.32 -6.39 4.27
N ARG A 141 -4.23 -6.62 5.21
CA ARG A 141 -5.52 -7.31 5.00
C ARG A 141 -6.70 -6.40 5.31
N ALA A 142 -7.86 -6.80 4.79
CA ALA A 142 -9.12 -6.10 4.94
C ALA A 142 -9.00 -4.64 4.51
N LEU A 143 -8.72 -4.42 3.23
CA LEU A 143 -8.52 -3.10 2.63
C LEU A 143 -9.63 -2.79 1.64
N ALA A 144 -10.09 -1.55 1.63
CA ALA A 144 -11.03 -1.07 0.63
C ALA A 144 -10.24 -0.55 -0.59
N PHE A 145 -10.63 -0.97 -1.79
CA PHE A 145 -10.08 -0.48 -3.05
C PHE A 145 -11.15 0.30 -3.81
N ARG A 146 -10.93 1.61 -3.96
CA ARG A 146 -11.88 2.52 -4.63
C ARG A 146 -11.35 2.93 -6.00
N PHE A 147 -11.86 2.29 -7.04
CA PHE A 147 -11.45 2.58 -8.41
C PHE A 147 -12.12 3.86 -8.96
N PHE A 148 -11.35 4.67 -9.67
CA PHE A 148 -11.80 5.94 -10.24
C PHE A 148 -11.04 6.28 -11.53
N ARG A 149 -11.47 7.35 -12.20
CA ARG A 149 -10.64 8.08 -13.17
C ARG A 149 -10.69 9.58 -12.93
N SER A 150 -9.64 10.29 -13.35
CA SER A 150 -9.61 11.74 -13.32
C SER A 150 -10.11 12.31 -14.66
N VAL A 151 -10.97 13.33 -14.64
CA VAL A 151 -11.48 13.95 -15.87
C VAL A 151 -10.38 14.81 -16.51
N GLY A 152 -10.07 14.53 -17.78
CA GLY A 152 -9.05 15.25 -18.56
C GLY A 152 -7.62 15.12 -18.04
N ARG A 153 -7.36 14.19 -17.11
CA ARG A 153 -6.08 14.04 -16.40
C ARG A 153 -5.77 12.57 -16.10
N THR A 154 -4.52 12.28 -15.76
CA THR A 154 -4.05 10.94 -15.36
C THR A 154 -3.50 10.92 -13.93
N THR A 155 -3.86 11.93 -13.12
CA THR A 155 -3.35 12.13 -11.76
C THR A 155 -4.48 12.52 -10.80
N PRO A 156 -4.39 12.17 -9.50
CA PRO A 156 -3.34 11.31 -8.92
C PRO A 156 -3.42 9.87 -9.48
N SER A 157 -2.32 9.12 -9.40
CA SER A 157 -2.36 7.71 -9.82
C SER A 157 -3.06 6.87 -8.75
N ALA A 158 -2.78 7.14 -7.48
CA ALA A 158 -3.51 6.61 -6.34
C ALA A 158 -3.43 7.61 -5.18
N TYR A 159 -4.21 7.36 -4.13
CA TYR A 159 -4.08 7.99 -2.81
C TYR A 159 -4.67 7.05 -1.76
N ALA A 160 -4.32 7.26 -0.49
CA ALA A 160 -4.80 6.41 0.61
C ALA A 160 -5.31 7.23 1.80
N SER A 161 -6.37 6.72 2.43
CA SER A 161 -6.92 7.23 3.69
C SER A 161 -7.82 6.16 4.33
N ASP A 162 -7.94 6.12 5.66
CA ASP A 162 -8.93 5.28 6.36
C ASP A 162 -8.98 3.81 5.88
N TRP A 163 -7.82 3.16 5.76
CA TRP A 163 -7.68 1.79 5.23
C TRP A 163 -8.24 1.54 3.83
N THR A 164 -8.44 2.63 3.08
CA THR A 164 -8.84 2.67 1.69
C THR A 164 -7.67 3.08 0.81
N VAL A 165 -7.45 2.37 -0.29
CA VAL A 165 -6.60 2.81 -1.40
C VAL A 165 -7.50 3.17 -2.57
N ALA A 166 -7.53 4.45 -2.93
CA ALA A 166 -8.19 4.92 -4.13
C ALA A 166 -7.24 4.80 -5.32
N TYR A 167 -7.71 4.19 -6.41
CA TYR A 167 -6.89 3.77 -7.53
C TYR A 167 -7.41 4.34 -8.86
N ASN A 168 -6.57 5.08 -9.57
CA ASN A 168 -6.91 5.62 -10.88
C ASN A 168 -6.69 4.57 -11.99
N VAL A 169 -7.77 4.09 -12.63
CA VAL A 169 -7.68 3.16 -13.77
C VAL A 169 -7.13 3.81 -15.04
N SER A 170 -6.93 5.12 -15.03
CA SER A 170 -6.24 5.90 -16.07
C SER A 170 -4.97 6.57 -15.53
N GLY A 171 -4.46 6.11 -14.38
CA GLY A 171 -3.28 6.66 -13.72
C GLY A 171 -2.01 6.46 -14.55
N SER A 172 -1.18 7.51 -14.66
CA SER A 172 0.00 7.48 -15.53
C SER A 172 1.08 6.49 -15.10
N LEU A 173 1.09 6.06 -13.83
CA LEU A 173 2.04 5.09 -13.29
C LEU A 173 1.61 3.63 -13.54
N HIS A 174 0.31 3.38 -13.78
CA HIS A 174 -0.28 2.05 -13.80
C HIS A 174 -0.16 1.36 -15.18
N ARG A 175 1.09 1.15 -15.62
CA ARG A 175 1.40 0.61 -16.96
C ARG A 175 1.78 -0.86 -16.96
N SER A 176 1.99 -1.47 -15.79
CA SER A 176 2.33 -2.88 -15.63
C SER A 176 1.96 -3.37 -14.24
N ALA A 177 1.86 -4.70 -14.08
CA ALA A 177 1.62 -5.34 -12.78
C ALA A 177 2.64 -4.90 -11.72
N ASP A 178 3.93 -4.84 -12.07
CA ASP A 178 4.97 -4.41 -11.15
C ASP A 178 4.75 -2.97 -10.68
N LYS A 179 4.40 -2.03 -11.58
CA LYS A 179 4.17 -0.64 -11.19
C LYS A 179 2.91 -0.47 -10.35
N VAL A 180 1.88 -1.25 -10.60
CA VAL A 180 0.69 -1.29 -9.73
C VAL A 180 1.07 -1.79 -8.35
N ARG A 181 1.76 -2.93 -8.24
CA ARG A 181 2.20 -3.49 -6.96
C ARG A 181 3.06 -2.50 -6.17
N GLU A 182 4.01 -1.84 -6.81
CA GLU A 182 4.85 -0.83 -6.16
C GLU A 182 4.04 0.38 -5.67
N THR A 183 3.08 0.86 -6.48
CA THR A 183 2.19 1.95 -6.08
C THR A 183 1.33 1.54 -4.89
N LEU A 184 0.72 0.35 -4.92
CA LEU A 184 -0.12 -0.12 -3.82
C LEU A 184 0.67 -0.30 -2.52
N PHE A 185 1.90 -0.80 -2.57
CA PHE A 185 2.71 -0.95 -1.36
C PHE A 185 3.08 0.42 -0.78
N HIS A 186 3.40 1.39 -1.64
CA HIS A 186 3.65 2.78 -1.25
C HIS A 186 2.42 3.39 -0.55
N GLU A 187 1.25 3.32 -1.18
CA GLU A 187 0.00 3.86 -0.61
C GLU A 187 -0.41 3.15 0.68
N LEU A 188 -0.21 1.84 0.76
CA LEU A 188 -0.49 1.06 1.96
C LEU A 188 0.46 1.41 3.11
N PHE A 189 1.69 1.83 2.81
CA PHE A 189 2.60 2.28 3.85
C PHE A 189 2.09 3.56 4.52
N HIS A 190 1.56 4.52 3.76
CA HIS A 190 0.97 5.74 4.33
C HIS A 190 -0.15 5.44 5.34
N LEU A 191 -0.99 4.44 5.05
CA LEU A 191 -2.03 3.99 5.98
C LEU A 191 -1.44 3.40 7.28
N ASN A 192 -0.37 2.64 7.17
CA ASN A 192 0.31 2.06 8.33
C ASN A 192 1.07 3.12 9.14
N ASP A 193 1.73 4.06 8.47
CA ASP A 193 2.40 5.17 9.11
C ASP A 193 1.43 6.01 9.95
N GLN A 194 0.28 6.35 9.37
CA GLN A 194 -0.80 7.06 10.07
C GLN A 194 -1.34 6.26 11.27
N ALA A 195 -1.57 4.95 11.09
CA ALA A 195 -2.03 4.08 12.17
C ALA A 195 -1.03 3.95 13.33
N HIS A 196 0.25 4.25 13.06
CA HIS A 196 1.34 4.29 14.02
C HIS A 196 1.65 5.72 14.51
N GLY A 197 0.69 6.64 14.38
CA GLY A 197 0.79 8.01 14.89
C GLY A 197 1.75 8.87 14.09
N ASP A 198 1.73 8.75 12.77
CA ASP A 198 2.64 9.43 11.83
C ASP A 198 4.11 9.15 12.19
N TRP A 199 4.43 7.86 12.36
CA TRP A 199 5.74 7.38 12.82
C TRP A 199 6.92 7.99 12.06
N THR A 200 6.79 8.17 10.74
CA THR A 200 7.84 8.77 9.90
C THR A 200 8.19 10.19 10.33
N ARG A 201 7.23 10.98 10.82
CA ARG A 201 7.48 12.32 11.37
C ARG A 201 8.45 12.27 12.54
N SER A 202 8.22 11.34 13.47
CA SER A 202 9.02 11.24 14.69
C SER A 202 10.40 10.60 14.45
N ASN A 203 10.53 9.75 13.43
CA ASN A 203 11.72 8.91 13.25
C ASN A 203 12.56 9.25 12.02
N LEU A 204 11.95 9.78 10.96
CA LEU A 204 12.59 10.02 9.67
C LEU A 204 12.72 11.49 9.28
N ALA A 205 11.95 12.41 9.88
CA ALA A 205 12.00 13.83 9.54
C ALA A 205 13.43 14.41 9.67
N ARG A 206 14.09 14.20 10.81
CA ARG A 206 15.45 14.70 11.00
C ARG A 206 16.47 14.09 10.02
N PRO A 207 16.58 12.75 9.86
CA PRO A 207 17.45 12.18 8.83
C PRO A 207 17.17 12.71 7.42
N PHE A 208 15.90 12.90 7.08
CA PHE A 208 15.49 13.47 5.80
C PHE A 208 15.98 14.92 5.63
N ASP A 209 15.74 15.78 6.62
CA ASP A 209 16.16 17.18 6.59
C ASP A 209 17.68 17.31 6.50
N GLU A 210 18.44 16.46 7.18
CA GLU A 210 19.91 16.43 7.08
C GLU A 210 20.38 16.08 5.64
N ILE A 211 19.70 15.17 4.96
CA ILE A 211 19.98 14.83 3.55
C ILE A 211 19.61 16.00 2.63
N VAL A 212 18.43 16.60 2.80
CA VAL A 212 17.96 17.73 1.99
C VAL A 212 18.83 18.97 2.20
N ALA A 213 19.23 19.27 3.43
CA ALA A 213 20.15 20.38 3.73
C ALA A 213 21.51 20.19 3.05
N ARG A 214 21.97 18.94 2.92
CA ARG A 214 23.24 18.61 2.26
C ARG A 214 23.14 18.66 0.73
N CYS A 215 22.08 18.11 0.16
CA CYS A 215 22.00 17.81 -1.27
C CYS A 215 21.04 18.73 -2.05
N GLY A 216 20.13 19.43 -1.37
CA GLY A 216 19.01 20.10 -2.01
C GLY A 216 18.26 19.15 -2.94
N THR A 217 18.10 19.55 -4.21
CA THR A 217 17.51 18.74 -5.28
C THR A 217 18.53 18.05 -6.18
N ASN A 218 19.83 18.09 -5.84
CA ASN A 218 20.89 17.51 -6.68
C ASN A 218 20.81 15.98 -6.71
N ARG A 219 20.42 15.42 -7.87
CA ARG A 219 20.26 13.98 -8.07
C ARG A 219 21.52 13.17 -7.79
N ALA A 220 22.70 13.65 -8.23
CA ALA A 220 23.94 12.90 -7.99
C ALA A 220 24.27 12.81 -6.49
N CYS A 221 24.02 13.89 -5.73
CA CYS A 221 24.19 13.91 -4.28
C CYS A 221 23.15 13.03 -3.56
N LEU A 222 21.90 13.04 -4.02
CA LEU A 222 20.79 12.28 -3.43
C LEU A 222 20.85 10.77 -3.72
N ALA A 223 21.53 10.34 -4.78
CA ALA A 223 21.53 8.95 -5.24
C ALA A 223 21.87 7.89 -4.17
N PRO A 224 22.83 8.10 -3.25
CA PRO A 224 23.13 7.13 -2.19
C PRO A 224 22.04 7.02 -1.12
N TRP A 225 21.21 8.05 -0.99
CA TRP A 225 20.17 8.18 0.03
C TRP A 225 18.78 7.81 -0.49
N ALA A 226 18.60 7.83 -1.81
CA ALA A 226 17.33 7.52 -2.45
C ALA A 226 16.98 6.03 -2.27
N PRO A 227 15.87 5.69 -1.57
CA PRO A 227 15.48 4.30 -1.40
C PRO A 227 15.12 3.63 -2.73
N SER A 228 14.57 4.40 -3.67
CA SER A 228 14.20 3.96 -4.99
C SER A 228 14.81 4.82 -6.11
N GLN A 229 14.74 4.31 -7.33
CA GLN A 229 15.14 5.03 -8.54
C GLN A 229 13.99 5.82 -9.18
N THR A 230 12.81 5.85 -8.57
CA THR A 230 11.66 6.58 -9.10
C THR A 230 11.99 8.07 -9.09
N THR A 231 11.81 8.76 -10.22
CA THR A 231 12.08 10.19 -10.36
C THR A 231 10.88 10.90 -10.97
N VAL A 232 10.70 12.18 -10.62
CA VAL A 232 9.70 13.05 -11.25
C VAL A 232 10.28 13.65 -12.51
N ARG A 233 9.47 13.70 -13.58
CA ARG A 233 9.90 14.26 -14.87
C ARG A 233 10.32 15.73 -14.69
N GLY A 234 11.57 16.03 -15.03
CA GLY A 234 12.14 17.38 -14.86
C GLY A 234 12.53 17.72 -13.42
N GLY A 235 12.39 16.77 -12.48
CA GLY A 235 12.70 16.94 -11.06
C GLY A 235 13.77 15.96 -10.57
N THR A 236 13.64 15.56 -9.31
CA THR A 236 14.57 14.65 -8.63
C THR A 236 13.90 13.31 -8.28
N TYR A 237 14.54 12.51 -7.42
CA TYR A 237 13.96 11.30 -6.85
C TYR A 237 12.63 11.61 -6.17
N TYR A 238 11.65 10.73 -6.36
CA TYR A 238 10.28 10.93 -5.86
C TYR A 238 10.24 11.20 -4.35
N ALA A 239 11.03 10.44 -3.58
CA ALA A 239 11.22 10.61 -2.14
C ALA A 239 11.73 12.00 -1.70
N PHE A 240 12.38 12.75 -2.59
CA PHE A 240 12.99 14.06 -2.29
C PHE A 240 12.42 15.19 -3.16
N GLN A 241 11.36 14.92 -3.92
CA GLN A 241 10.79 15.91 -4.82
C GLN A 241 10.05 16.98 -4.00
N PRO A 242 10.39 18.27 -4.15
CA PRO A 242 9.61 19.34 -3.53
C PRO A 242 8.15 19.30 -3.98
N ASP A 243 7.25 19.69 -3.07
CA ASP A 243 5.80 19.83 -3.30
C ASP A 243 5.05 18.53 -3.63
N ASN A 244 5.66 17.37 -3.36
CA ASN A 244 5.01 16.05 -3.48
C ASN A 244 4.29 15.60 -2.19
N GLY A 245 4.13 16.48 -1.20
CA GLY A 245 3.62 16.17 0.13
C GLY A 245 4.63 16.57 1.21
N GLU A 246 4.44 16.06 2.43
CA GLU A 246 5.46 16.16 3.47
C GLU A 246 6.61 15.19 3.13
N GLY A 247 7.76 15.73 2.73
CA GLY A 247 8.83 14.95 2.07
C GLY A 247 9.33 13.74 2.85
N PHE A 248 9.32 13.78 4.19
CA PHE A 248 9.73 12.63 5.01
C PHE A 248 8.70 11.50 5.03
N HIS A 249 7.40 11.78 4.81
CA HIS A 249 6.37 10.74 4.63
C HIS A 249 6.61 10.00 3.31
N GLU A 250 6.85 10.74 2.22
CA GLU A 250 7.20 10.16 0.91
C GLU A 250 8.51 9.37 0.95
N TYR A 251 9.51 9.87 1.69
CA TYR A 251 10.75 9.14 1.94
C TYR A 251 10.50 7.83 2.71
N GLY A 252 9.64 7.84 3.73
CA GLY A 252 9.24 6.65 4.48
C GLY A 252 8.54 5.61 3.60
N ALA A 253 7.59 6.03 2.76
CA ALA A 253 6.90 5.14 1.83
C ALA A 253 7.83 4.53 0.79
N GLU A 254 8.75 5.31 0.23
CA GLU A 254 9.78 4.78 -0.68
C GLU A 254 10.79 3.86 0.02
N LEU A 255 11.11 4.12 1.30
CA LEU A 255 11.93 3.25 2.13
C LEU A 255 11.24 1.91 2.41
N ALA A 256 9.96 1.92 2.74
CA ALA A 256 9.17 0.71 2.94
C ALA A 256 9.02 -0.09 1.63
N LEU A 257 8.82 0.58 0.50
CA LEU A 257 8.83 -0.05 -0.81
C LEU A 257 10.18 -0.70 -1.12
N ARG A 258 11.29 -0.03 -0.79
CA ARG A 258 12.64 -0.58 -0.94
C ARG A 258 12.84 -1.81 -0.05
N TYR A 259 12.39 -1.74 1.20
CA TYR A 259 12.40 -2.86 2.12
C TYR A 259 11.66 -4.07 1.55
N TYR A 260 10.41 -3.88 1.13
CA TYR A 260 9.61 -4.93 0.50
C TYR A 260 10.32 -5.57 -0.69
N ARG A 261 10.89 -4.78 -1.62
CA ARG A 261 11.61 -5.33 -2.79
C ARG A 261 12.80 -6.20 -2.39
N GLU A 262 13.63 -5.75 -1.46
CA GLU A 262 14.83 -6.49 -1.05
C GLU A 262 14.47 -7.75 -0.25
N GLN A 263 13.56 -7.64 0.72
CA GLN A 263 13.12 -8.77 1.52
C GLN A 263 12.37 -9.82 0.68
N ARG A 264 11.51 -9.39 -0.25
CA ARG A 264 10.87 -10.29 -1.22
C ARG A 264 11.90 -11.00 -2.11
N THR A 265 12.97 -10.31 -2.52
CA THR A 265 14.05 -10.93 -3.28
C THR A 265 14.76 -12.01 -2.45
N ALA A 266 15.06 -11.71 -1.18
CA ALA A 266 15.68 -12.66 -0.25
C ALA A 266 14.76 -13.86 0.06
N LEU A 267 13.46 -13.64 0.28
CA LEU A 267 12.46 -14.71 0.49
C LEU A 267 12.40 -15.68 -0.69
N ASN A 268 12.59 -15.18 -1.91
CA ASN A 268 12.66 -15.98 -3.14
C ASN A 268 14.02 -16.68 -3.33
N GLY A 269 14.89 -16.70 -2.31
CA GLY A 269 16.21 -17.32 -2.37
C GLY A 269 17.20 -16.62 -3.31
N ARG A 270 16.92 -15.37 -3.70
CA ARG A 270 17.76 -14.59 -4.62
C ARG A 270 18.61 -13.59 -3.84
N ARG A 271 19.82 -13.33 -4.37
CA ARG A 271 20.73 -12.32 -3.81
C ARG A 271 20.22 -10.92 -4.12
N VAL A 272 20.17 -10.07 -3.10
CA VAL A 272 19.96 -8.62 -3.25
C VAL A 272 21.28 -7.96 -3.66
N ALA A 273 21.28 -7.30 -4.82
CA ALA A 273 22.43 -6.54 -5.29
C ALA A 273 22.40 -5.14 -4.69
N GLY A 274 23.49 -4.74 -4.00
CA GLY A 274 23.61 -3.44 -3.36
C GLY A 274 22.47 -3.13 -2.37
N PRO A 275 22.34 -3.90 -1.26
CA PRO A 275 21.34 -3.62 -0.24
C PRO A 275 21.37 -2.16 0.21
N PHE A 276 20.19 -1.55 0.36
CA PHE A 276 20.08 -0.14 0.72
C PHE A 276 20.79 0.17 2.04
N LYS A 277 20.64 -0.72 3.04
CA LYS A 277 21.27 -0.64 4.36
C LYS A 277 22.81 -0.65 4.31
N CYS A 278 23.40 -1.09 3.20
CA CYS A 278 24.85 -1.13 2.97
C CYS A 278 25.41 0.10 2.26
N GLY A 279 24.55 1.10 2.02
CA GLY A 279 24.98 2.45 1.68
C GLY A 279 25.59 3.20 2.88
N PRO A 280 25.55 4.54 2.86
CA PRO A 280 26.06 5.34 3.98
C PRO A 280 25.34 5.04 5.31
N ASP A 281 26.02 5.30 6.44
CA ASP A 281 25.54 4.93 7.79
C ASP A 281 24.07 5.32 8.11
N PRO A 282 23.56 6.51 7.72
CA PRO A 282 22.15 6.83 7.95
C PRO A 282 21.17 5.85 7.31
N ASN A 283 21.51 5.20 6.19
CA ASN A 283 20.65 4.21 5.53
C ASN A 283 20.44 3.00 6.44
N ARG A 284 21.51 2.48 7.06
CA ARG A 284 21.44 1.35 8.00
C ARG A 284 20.53 1.69 9.19
N ARG A 285 20.62 2.92 9.69
CA ARG A 285 19.81 3.39 10.82
C ARG A 285 18.33 3.47 10.47
N VAL A 286 17.96 4.16 9.40
CA VAL A 286 16.53 4.30 9.01
C VAL A 286 15.92 2.97 8.61
N TRP A 287 16.71 2.08 7.99
CA TRP A 287 16.30 0.71 7.66
C TRP A 287 15.95 -0.09 8.92
N SER A 288 16.82 -0.05 9.92
CA SER A 288 16.61 -0.75 11.19
C SER A 288 15.39 -0.22 11.94
N LEU A 289 15.20 1.10 11.97
CA LEU A 289 14.01 1.73 12.57
C LEU A 289 12.72 1.23 11.89
N LEU A 290 12.67 1.27 10.56
CA LEU A 290 11.53 0.80 9.78
C LEU A 290 11.25 -0.70 10.03
N ALA A 291 12.29 -1.54 9.97
CA ALA A 291 12.18 -2.98 10.18
C ALA A 291 11.62 -3.31 11.57
N GLN A 292 12.10 -2.61 12.60
CA GLN A 292 11.67 -2.81 13.98
C GLN A 292 10.21 -2.39 14.22
N GLU A 293 9.77 -1.29 13.63
CA GLU A 293 8.42 -0.78 13.82
C GLU A 293 7.37 -1.68 13.16
N PHE A 294 7.53 -1.91 11.87
CA PHE A 294 6.47 -2.47 11.04
C PHE A 294 6.61 -3.97 10.78
N PHE A 295 7.86 -4.45 10.69
CA PHE A 295 8.17 -5.76 10.13
C PHE A 295 8.72 -6.74 11.16
N GLY A 296 8.42 -6.53 12.43
CA GLY A 296 8.82 -7.41 13.54
C GLY A 296 10.33 -7.46 13.78
N GLY A 297 11.11 -6.55 13.20
CA GLY A 297 12.57 -6.56 13.20
C GLY A 297 13.20 -7.56 12.23
N ALA A 298 12.43 -8.14 11.30
CA ALA A 298 12.98 -9.03 10.30
C ALA A 298 13.96 -8.29 9.38
N ASP A 299 15.05 -8.95 9.00
CA ASP A 299 15.92 -8.50 7.91
C ASP A 299 16.65 -9.72 7.33
N LEU A 300 16.17 -10.18 6.19
CA LEU A 300 16.65 -11.39 5.51
C LEU A 300 17.78 -11.06 4.54
N VAL A 301 18.11 -9.78 4.37
CA VAL A 301 19.20 -9.34 3.51
C VAL A 301 20.51 -9.46 4.30
N PRO A 302 21.58 -10.02 3.72
CA PRO A 302 22.86 -10.16 4.42
C PRO A 302 23.42 -8.85 4.96
N ASP A 303 24.26 -8.95 5.99
CA ASP A 303 24.97 -7.82 6.55
C ASP A 303 26.02 -7.22 5.60
N CYS A 304 26.38 -5.98 5.92
CA CYS A 304 27.49 -5.21 5.38
C CYS A 304 28.55 -5.09 6.48
#